data_AF-A0A535XTK3-F1
#
_entry.id   AF-A0A535XTK3-F1
#
_cell.length_a   1.000
_cell.length_b   1.000
_cell.length_c   1.000
_cell.angle_alpha   90.00
_cell.angle_beta   90.00
_cell.angle_gamma   90.00
#
_symmetry.space_group_name_H-M   'P 1'
#
loop_
_entity.id
_entity.type
_entity.pdbx_description
1 polymer ?
#
loop_
_entity_poly.entity_id
_entity_poly.type
_entity_poly.pdbx_seq_one_letter_code
_entity_poly.pdbx_strand_id
1 'polypeptide(L)'
;MMADPTGSRFAGWLQASMRSHGLSQAQLARSVGVADTQVSRWRRGQVVPSVQYLQRLADTFGVERMALDELVGLPVAQAREGAGKRVQPEVEAELQAHQARLRQVMQNKLPRSMWRAYVEACVALADGLGASATRAIRESLEQLEDMPDDEPPPERPLGFHP
;
A
#
# COMPACT_ATOMS: atom_id res chain seq x y z
N MET A 1 36.90 -3.16 5.78
CA MET A 1 35.68 -3.39 4.96
C MET A 1 34.60 -3.89 5.90
N MET A 2 33.77 -3.00 6.46
CA MET A 2 32.70 -3.40 7.39
C MET A 2 31.59 -4.05 6.55
N ALA A 3 31.35 -5.33 6.75
CA ALA A 3 30.18 -5.99 6.16
C ALA A 3 28.94 -5.30 6.72
N ASP A 4 28.10 -4.76 5.83
CA ASP A 4 26.83 -4.15 6.20
C ASP A 4 25.98 -5.23 6.92
N PRO A 5 25.72 -5.09 8.24
CA PRO A 5 25.09 -6.14 9.05
C PRO A 5 23.67 -6.47 8.58
N THR A 6 23.10 -5.55 7.82
CA THR A 6 21.76 -5.56 7.25
C THR A 6 21.62 -6.59 6.12
N GLY A 7 22.56 -6.58 5.16
CA GLY A 7 22.58 -7.55 4.07
C GLY A 7 22.73 -9.00 4.55
N SER A 8 23.42 -9.20 5.68
CA SER A 8 23.64 -10.51 6.29
C SER A 8 22.35 -11.11 6.90
N ARG A 9 21.52 -10.28 7.56
CA ARG A 9 20.25 -10.74 8.16
C ARG A 9 19.24 -11.18 7.11
N PHE A 10 19.04 -10.34 6.09
CA PHE A 10 18.17 -10.68 4.97
C PHE A 10 18.65 -11.94 4.22
N ALA A 11 19.95 -12.04 3.97
CA ALA A 11 20.53 -13.22 3.33
C ALA A 11 20.26 -14.51 4.12
N GLY A 12 20.43 -14.46 5.46
CA GLY A 12 20.14 -15.59 6.34
C GLY A 12 18.65 -15.98 6.32
N TRP A 13 17.76 -14.99 6.41
CA TRP A 13 16.31 -15.20 6.33
C TRP A 13 15.90 -15.83 4.98
N LEU A 14 16.44 -15.32 3.87
CA LEU A 14 16.12 -15.81 2.53
C LEU A 14 16.53 -17.29 2.37
N GLN A 15 17.72 -17.64 2.87
CA GLN A 15 18.20 -19.02 2.84
C GLN A 15 17.32 -19.97 3.68
N ALA A 16 16.90 -19.54 4.86
CA ALA A 16 16.03 -20.34 5.72
C ALA A 16 14.64 -20.54 5.07
N SER A 17 14.06 -19.47 4.52
CA SER A 17 12.74 -19.48 3.88
C SER A 17 12.73 -20.36 2.62
N MET A 18 13.80 -20.32 1.81
CA MET A 18 13.93 -21.22 0.66
C MET A 18 14.01 -22.69 1.09
N ARG A 19 14.74 -23.00 2.17
CA ARG A 19 14.84 -24.37 2.69
C ARG A 19 13.50 -24.89 3.22
N SER A 20 12.74 -24.06 3.94
CA SER A 20 11.43 -24.47 4.46
C SER A 20 10.41 -24.72 3.35
N HIS A 21 10.52 -23.99 2.23
CA HIS A 21 9.64 -24.16 1.07
C HIS A 21 10.19 -25.16 0.03
N GLY A 22 11.36 -25.78 0.26
CA GLY A 22 11.98 -26.69 -0.70
C GLY A 22 12.36 -26.05 -2.04
N LEU A 23 12.60 -24.73 -2.06
CA LEU A 23 12.87 -23.97 -3.28
C LEU A 23 14.36 -23.95 -3.61
N SER A 24 14.68 -24.26 -4.88
CA SER A 24 15.99 -23.97 -5.49
C SER A 24 16.10 -22.49 -5.87
N GLN A 25 17.33 -22.00 -6.10
CA GLN A 25 17.55 -20.61 -6.54
C GLN A 25 16.86 -20.31 -7.86
N ALA A 26 16.95 -21.22 -8.83
CA ALA A 26 16.31 -21.08 -10.13
C ALA A 26 14.77 -21.04 -10.02
N GLN A 27 14.17 -21.77 -9.08
CA GLN A 27 12.73 -21.71 -8.84
C GLN A 27 12.31 -20.37 -8.24
N LEU A 28 13.04 -19.88 -7.24
CA LEU A 28 12.79 -18.56 -6.66
C LEU A 28 13.02 -17.43 -7.68
N ALA A 29 14.06 -17.55 -8.49
CA ALA A 29 14.36 -16.58 -9.55
C ALA A 29 13.21 -16.48 -10.55
N ARG A 30 12.64 -17.62 -10.95
CA ARG A 30 11.46 -17.66 -11.82
C ARG A 30 10.21 -17.08 -11.16
N SER A 31 9.95 -17.37 -9.88
CA SER A 31 8.75 -16.85 -9.21
C SER A 31 8.80 -15.34 -9.01
N VAL A 32 9.99 -14.79 -8.71
CA VAL A 32 10.20 -13.34 -8.51
C VAL A 32 10.40 -12.60 -9.84
N GLY A 33 10.73 -13.32 -10.92
CA GLY A 33 11.00 -12.76 -12.24
C GLY A 33 12.36 -12.08 -12.35
N VAL A 34 13.41 -12.72 -11.84
CA VAL A 34 14.81 -12.24 -11.87
C VAL A 34 15.77 -13.31 -12.39
N ALA A 35 17.00 -12.90 -12.72
CA ALA A 35 18.06 -13.85 -13.03
C ALA A 35 18.54 -14.62 -11.78
N ASP A 36 18.95 -15.88 -11.96
CA ASP A 36 19.48 -16.74 -10.89
C ASP A 36 20.71 -16.13 -10.19
N THR A 37 21.54 -15.42 -10.97
CA THR A 37 22.69 -14.66 -10.46
C THR A 37 22.30 -13.59 -9.45
N GLN A 38 21.10 -13.02 -9.57
CA GLN A 38 20.59 -12.00 -8.67
C GLN A 38 20.19 -12.59 -7.32
N VAL A 39 19.47 -13.73 -7.32
CA VAL A 39 19.16 -14.50 -6.10
C VAL A 39 20.44 -14.97 -5.40
N SER A 40 21.45 -15.36 -6.18
CA SER A 40 22.77 -15.73 -5.67
C SER A 40 23.47 -14.59 -4.93
N ARG A 41 23.40 -13.35 -5.47
CA ARG A 41 23.95 -12.15 -4.82
C ARG A 41 23.19 -11.79 -3.54
N TRP A 42 21.85 -11.88 -3.55
CA TRP A 42 21.01 -11.65 -2.37
C TRP A 42 21.33 -12.63 -1.24
N ARG A 43 21.46 -13.93 -1.55
CA ARG A 43 21.80 -14.97 -0.57
C ARG A 43 23.18 -14.81 0.05
N ARG A 44 24.10 -14.11 -0.60
CA ARG A 44 25.43 -13.80 -0.06
C ARG A 44 25.49 -12.45 0.65
N GLY A 45 24.38 -11.72 0.72
CA GLY A 45 24.33 -10.37 1.28
C GLY A 45 25.17 -9.35 0.51
N GLN A 46 25.53 -9.66 -0.75
CA GLN A 46 26.34 -8.77 -1.59
C GLN A 46 25.55 -7.56 -2.10
N VAL A 47 24.25 -7.76 -2.32
CA VAL A 47 23.31 -6.76 -2.82
C VAL A 47 22.01 -6.92 -2.07
N VAL A 48 21.39 -5.80 -1.71
CA VAL A 48 20.05 -5.75 -1.13
C VAL A 48 19.01 -5.66 -2.25
N PRO A 49 17.89 -6.41 -2.21
CA PRO A 49 16.82 -6.27 -3.21
C PRO A 49 16.17 -4.89 -3.15
N SER A 50 15.74 -4.36 -4.29
CA SER A 50 14.94 -3.13 -4.34
C SER A 50 13.55 -3.38 -3.76
N VAL A 51 12.83 -2.30 -3.43
CA VAL A 51 11.46 -2.33 -2.90
C VAL A 51 10.51 -3.19 -3.74
N GLN A 52 10.61 -3.11 -5.07
CA GLN A 52 9.81 -3.92 -5.98
C GLN A 52 10.05 -5.42 -5.78
N TYR A 53 11.32 -5.83 -5.62
CA TYR A 53 11.66 -7.24 -5.42
C TYR A 53 11.34 -7.71 -4.00
N LEU A 54 11.44 -6.84 -3.00
CA LEU A 54 10.98 -7.14 -1.64
C LEU A 54 9.47 -7.43 -1.63
N GLN A 55 8.66 -6.66 -2.37
CA GLN A 55 7.22 -6.95 -2.48
C GLN A 55 6.98 -8.33 -3.12
N ARG A 56 7.63 -8.64 -4.25
CA ARG A 56 7.46 -9.94 -4.91
C ARG A 56 7.93 -11.12 -4.06
N LEU A 57 8.99 -10.92 -3.28
CA LEU A 57 9.46 -11.91 -2.31
C LEU A 57 8.44 -12.10 -1.19
N ALA A 58 7.86 -11.01 -0.68
CA ALA A 58 6.80 -11.06 0.33
C ALA A 58 5.60 -11.87 -0.18
N ASP A 59 5.16 -11.62 -1.42
CA ASP A 59 4.07 -12.35 -2.07
C ASP A 59 4.43 -13.84 -2.27
N THR A 60 5.68 -14.14 -2.67
CA THR A 60 6.16 -15.53 -2.90
C THR A 60 6.18 -16.36 -1.62
N PHE A 61 6.60 -15.75 -0.50
CA PHE A 61 6.73 -16.44 0.79
C PHE A 61 5.53 -16.26 1.71
N GLY A 62 4.50 -15.51 1.28
CA GLY A 62 3.28 -15.25 2.06
C GLY A 62 3.54 -14.48 3.35
N VAL A 63 4.52 -13.56 3.36
CA VAL A 63 4.87 -12.74 4.52
C VAL A 63 4.52 -11.27 4.27
N GLU A 64 4.36 -10.48 5.32
CA GLU A 64 4.20 -9.03 5.14
C GLU A 64 5.50 -8.40 4.64
N ARG A 65 5.40 -7.51 3.65
CA ARG A 65 6.55 -6.75 3.13
C ARG A 65 7.33 -6.03 4.23
N MET A 66 6.64 -5.52 5.24
CA MET A 66 7.27 -4.81 6.36
C MET A 66 8.32 -5.64 7.08
N ALA A 67 8.09 -6.95 7.24
CA ALA A 67 9.07 -7.84 7.86
C ALA A 67 10.36 -7.94 7.04
N LEU A 68 10.27 -7.82 5.71
CA LEU A 68 11.45 -7.80 4.84
C LEU A 68 12.15 -6.44 4.88
N ASP A 69 11.39 -5.35 4.89
CA ASP A 69 11.93 -3.98 5.01
C ASP A 69 12.79 -3.83 6.29
N GLU A 70 12.36 -4.41 7.42
CA GLU A 70 13.16 -4.47 8.66
C GLU A 70 14.47 -5.25 8.51
N LEU A 71 14.43 -6.39 7.81
CA LEU A 71 15.60 -7.24 7.59
C LEU A 71 16.66 -6.57 6.72
N VAL A 72 16.23 -5.75 5.75
CA VAL A 72 17.12 -4.96 4.89
C VAL A 72 17.37 -3.54 5.40
N GLY A 73 16.97 -3.25 6.64
CA GLY A 73 17.31 -1.99 7.32
C GLY A 73 16.78 -0.76 6.61
N LEU A 74 15.80 -0.93 5.71
CA LEU A 74 15.01 0.19 5.24
C LEU A 74 14.21 0.70 6.44
N PRO A 75 14.21 2.01 6.72
CA PRO A 75 13.44 2.55 7.83
C PRO A 75 11.96 2.20 7.63
N VAL A 76 11.47 1.28 8.46
CA VAL A 76 10.05 0.85 8.51
C VAL A 76 9.17 1.94 9.13
N ALA A 77 9.79 2.94 9.75
CA ALA A 77 9.17 4.22 9.99
C ALA A 77 9.19 5.01 8.67
N GLN A 78 8.06 5.07 7.96
CA GLN A 78 7.46 6.29 7.37
C GLN A 78 6.24 5.94 6.48
N ALA A 79 6.10 4.69 6.00
CA ALA A 79 4.91 4.29 5.21
C ALA A 79 3.63 4.17 6.06
N ARG A 80 3.75 3.93 7.38
CA ARG A 80 2.63 4.04 8.34
C ARG A 80 2.54 5.40 9.04
N GLU A 81 3.60 6.21 9.02
CA GLU A 81 3.55 7.57 9.60
C GLU A 81 2.83 8.57 8.69
N GLY A 82 2.59 8.25 7.42
CA GLY A 82 1.72 9.01 6.52
C GLY A 82 0.23 8.69 6.63
N ALA A 83 -0.15 7.52 7.15
CA ALA A 83 -1.55 7.12 7.31
C ALA A 83 -2.07 7.24 8.75
N GLY A 84 -1.16 7.38 9.72
CA GLY A 84 -1.45 7.77 11.10
C GLY A 84 -0.59 8.97 11.47
N LYS A 85 -0.87 10.14 10.88
CA LYS A 85 -0.37 11.40 11.43
C LYS A 85 -0.78 11.38 12.91
N ARG A 86 0.17 11.49 13.85
CA ARG A 86 -0.16 11.88 15.23
C ARG A 86 -0.95 13.17 15.09
N VAL A 87 -2.27 13.07 15.15
CA VAL A 87 -3.14 14.22 15.02
C VAL A 87 -2.80 15.03 16.27
N GLN A 88 -2.39 16.27 16.08
CA GLN A 88 -2.04 17.13 17.20
C GLN A 88 -3.24 17.15 18.16
N PRO A 89 -3.04 17.09 19.48
CA PRO A 89 -4.15 17.00 20.43
C PRO A 89 -5.16 18.15 20.26
N GLU A 90 -4.71 19.33 19.81
CA GLU A 90 -5.60 20.42 19.39
C GLU A 90 -6.50 20.05 18.19
N VAL A 91 -5.93 19.45 17.14
CA VAL A 91 -6.66 19.06 15.93
C VAL A 91 -7.62 17.89 16.23
N GLU A 92 -7.24 16.98 17.12
CA GLU A 92 -8.13 15.93 17.64
C GLU A 92 -9.28 16.53 18.45
N ALA A 93 -9.00 17.48 19.34
CA ALA A 93 -10.00 18.15 20.16
C ALA A 93 -10.96 18.99 19.29
N GLU A 94 -10.46 19.70 18.29
CA GLU A 94 -11.26 20.46 17.35
C GLU A 94 -12.17 19.53 16.52
N LEU A 95 -11.62 18.42 16.02
CA LEU A 95 -12.39 17.39 15.32
C LEU A 95 -13.45 16.77 16.22
N GLN A 96 -13.13 16.45 17.48
CA GLN A 96 -14.08 15.95 18.46
C GLN A 96 -15.21 16.95 18.72
N ALA A 97 -14.90 18.24 18.84
CA ALA A 97 -15.90 19.29 19.00
C ALA A 97 -16.81 19.39 17.77
N HIS A 98 -16.25 19.29 16.56
CA HIS A 98 -17.00 19.30 15.31
C HIS A 98 -17.92 18.07 15.18
N GLN A 99 -17.40 16.88 15.50
CA GLN A 99 -18.16 15.64 15.52
C GLN A 99 -19.28 15.68 16.56
N ALA A 100 -19.03 16.21 17.76
CA ALA A 100 -20.04 16.37 18.80
C ALA A 100 -21.15 17.33 18.37
N ARG A 101 -20.80 18.46 17.74
CA ARG A 101 -21.76 19.42 17.19
C ARG A 101 -22.62 18.78 16.09
N LEU A 102 -21.99 18.09 15.14
CA LEU A 102 -22.71 17.39 14.08
C LEU A 102 -23.66 16.35 14.67
N ARG A 103 -23.19 15.55 15.63
CA ARG A 103 -24.00 14.54 16.33
C ARG A 103 -25.20 15.15 17.02
N GLN A 104 -25.03 16.28 17.71
CA GLN A 104 -26.12 16.99 18.39
C GLN A 104 -27.16 17.53 17.40
N VAL A 105 -26.70 18.13 16.28
CA VAL A 105 -27.60 18.61 15.22
C VAL A 105 -28.36 17.44 14.60
N MET A 106 -27.69 16.33 14.31
CA MET A 106 -28.32 15.13 13.76
C MET A 106 -29.35 14.52 14.72
N GLN A 107 -29.06 14.45 16.02
CA GLN A 107 -30.00 13.94 17.03
C GLN A 107 -31.26 14.80 17.17
N ASN A 108 -31.15 16.11 16.94
CA ASN A 108 -32.28 17.04 17.06
C ASN A 108 -33.10 17.14 15.77
N LYS A 109 -32.50 16.86 14.61
CA LYS A 109 -33.15 17.00 13.30
C LYS A 109 -33.63 15.68 12.70
N LEU A 110 -33.02 14.54 13.05
CA LEU A 110 -33.43 13.23 12.56
C LEU A 110 -34.22 12.43 13.63
N PRO A 111 -35.41 11.92 13.30
CA PRO A 111 -36.09 10.91 14.11
C PRO A 111 -35.23 9.64 14.21
N ARG A 112 -35.13 9.06 15.42
CA ARG A 112 -34.36 7.83 15.67
C ARG A 112 -34.77 6.65 14.78
N SER A 113 -36.04 6.59 14.35
CA SER A 113 -36.56 5.58 13.41
C SER A 113 -35.93 5.63 12.01
N MET A 114 -35.41 6.79 11.62
CA MET A 114 -34.83 7.02 10.28
C MET A 114 -33.29 6.95 10.26
N TRP A 115 -32.66 6.82 11.44
CA TRP A 115 -31.20 6.83 11.59
C TRP A 115 -30.52 5.75 10.75
N ARG A 116 -31.04 4.52 10.79
CA ARG A 116 -30.46 3.38 10.10
C ARG A 116 -30.51 3.53 8.57
N ALA A 117 -31.66 3.90 8.02
CA ALA A 117 -31.83 4.12 6.58
C ALA A 117 -30.96 5.27 6.06
N TYR A 118 -30.79 6.35 6.85
CA TYR A 118 -29.94 7.46 6.49
C TYR A 118 -28.45 7.08 6.49
N VAL A 119 -27.98 6.36 7.52
CA VAL A 119 -26.59 5.86 7.57
C VAL A 119 -26.32 4.89 6.43
N GLU A 120 -27.23 3.96 6.16
CA GLU A 120 -27.12 3.02 5.03
C GLU A 120 -27.05 3.76 3.68
N ALA A 121 -27.85 4.81 3.48
CA ALA A 121 -27.78 5.64 2.28
C ALA A 121 -26.46 6.42 2.16
N CYS A 122 -25.94 7.00 3.25
CA CYS A 122 -24.66 7.69 3.27
C CYS A 122 -23.48 6.74 2.98
N VAL A 123 -23.52 5.53 3.54
CA VAL A 123 -22.50 4.49 3.27
C VAL A 123 -22.57 4.04 1.83
N ALA A 124 -23.76 3.75 1.31
CA ALA A 124 -23.95 3.35 -0.09
C ALA A 124 -23.50 4.46 -1.07
N LEU A 125 -23.73 5.74 -0.74
CA LEU A 125 -23.26 6.87 -1.53
C LEU A 125 -21.72 6.97 -1.47
N ALA A 126 -21.11 6.81 -0.30
CA ALA A 126 -19.66 6.85 -0.14
C ALA A 126 -18.98 5.71 -0.90
N ASP A 127 -19.52 4.49 -0.81
CA ASP A 127 -19.03 3.32 -1.54
C ASP A 127 -19.21 3.50 -3.05
N GLY A 128 -20.34 4.05 -3.49
CA GLY A 128 -20.62 4.36 -4.88
C GLY A 128 -19.65 5.40 -5.46
N LEU A 129 -19.40 6.49 -4.72
CA LEU A 129 -18.43 7.53 -5.11
C LEU A 129 -16.99 7.00 -5.12
N GLY A 130 -16.61 6.17 -4.15
CA GLY A 130 -15.29 5.54 -4.09
C GLY A 130 -15.06 4.55 -5.24
N ALA A 131 -16.06 3.73 -5.57
CA ALA A 131 -16.01 2.81 -6.70
C ALA A 131 -15.96 3.56 -8.04
N SER A 132 -16.72 4.64 -8.18
CA SER A 132 -16.70 5.50 -9.39
C SER A 132 -15.34 6.19 -9.57
N ALA A 133 -14.77 6.75 -8.50
CA ALA A 133 -13.44 7.36 -8.55
C ALA A 133 -12.35 6.34 -8.93
N THR A 134 -12.43 5.12 -8.38
CA THR A 134 -11.49 4.03 -8.69
C THR A 134 -11.59 3.59 -10.15
N ARG A 135 -12.82 3.53 -10.69
CA ARG A 135 -13.06 3.20 -12.10
C ARG A 135 -12.51 4.28 -13.03
N ALA A 136 -12.80 5.55 -12.76
CA ALA A 136 -12.31 6.66 -13.57
C ALA A 136 -10.78 6.72 -13.62
N ILE A 137 -10.11 6.43 -12.48
CA ILE A 137 -8.65 6.33 -12.41
C ILE A 137 -8.14 5.16 -13.26
N ARG A 138 -8.76 3.98 -13.18
CA ARG A 138 -8.39 2.81 -14.00
C ARG A 138 -8.54 3.09 -15.49
N GLU A 139 -9.68 3.61 -15.91
CA GLU A 139 -9.95 3.93 -17.31
C GLU A 139 -8.97 5.00 -17.84
N SER A 140 -8.63 5.99 -17.02
CA SER A 140 -7.60 6.98 -17.36
C SER A 140 -6.20 6.37 -17.46
N LEU A 141 -5.87 5.37 -16.64
CA LEU A 141 -4.59 4.66 -16.70
C LEU A 141 -4.50 3.76 -17.94
N GLU A 142 -5.56 3.05 -18.27
CA GLU A 142 -5.65 2.22 -19.50
C GLU A 142 -5.57 3.07 -20.77
N GLN A 143 -6.20 4.26 -20.79
CA GLN A 143 -6.09 5.21 -21.90
C GLN A 143 -4.68 5.79 -22.06
N LEU A 144 -3.93 5.93 -20.97
CA LEU A 144 -2.52 6.36 -21.00
C LEU A 144 -1.58 5.24 -21.46
N GLU A 145 -1.92 3.98 -21.20
CA GLU A 145 -1.14 2.80 -21.67
C GLU A 145 -1.32 2.54 -23.17
N ASP A 146 -2.47 2.91 -23.75
CA ASP A 146 -2.81 2.72 -25.17
C ASP A 146 -2.48 3.98 -26.03
N MET A 147 -1.91 5.02 -25.43
CA MET A 147 -1.48 6.24 -26.12
C MET A 147 -0.09 6.08 -26.75
N PRO A 148 0.12 6.43 -28.03
CA PRO A 148 1.46 6.47 -28.63
C PRO A 148 2.32 7.58 -27.98
N ASP A 149 3.62 7.28 -27.77
CA ASP A 149 4.59 8.12 -27.02
C ASP A 149 4.71 9.61 -27.45
N ASP A 150 4.18 9.99 -28.61
CA ASP A 150 4.34 11.33 -29.22
C ASP A 150 3.14 12.27 -29.02
N GLU A 151 2.07 11.86 -28.32
CA GLU A 151 0.85 12.68 -28.15
C GLU A 151 0.73 13.24 -26.72
N PRO A 152 0.48 14.56 -26.53
CA PRO A 152 0.36 15.14 -25.19
C PRO A 152 -0.91 14.61 -24.48
N PRO A 153 -0.84 14.32 -23.17
CA PRO A 153 -1.96 13.75 -22.44
C PRO A 153 -3.17 14.68 -22.46
N PRO A 154 -4.40 14.17 -22.66
CA PRO A 154 -5.60 15.00 -22.71
C PRO A 154 -5.81 15.71 -21.36
N GLU A 155 -6.25 16.97 -21.41
CA GLU A 155 -6.53 17.76 -20.22
C GLU A 155 -7.61 17.08 -19.37
N ARG A 156 -7.26 16.77 -18.11
CA ARG A 156 -8.20 16.20 -17.12
C ARG A 156 -9.44 17.10 -17.01
N PRO A 157 -10.66 16.61 -17.27
CA PRO A 157 -11.84 17.30 -16.80
C PRO A 157 -11.91 17.14 -15.27
N LEU A 158 -11.55 18.20 -14.54
CA LEU A 158 -11.93 18.35 -13.14
C LEU A 158 -13.44 18.60 -13.10
N GLY A 159 -14.23 17.54 -13.24
CA GLY A 159 -15.68 17.61 -13.26
C GLY A 159 -16.29 16.36 -12.65
N PHE A 160 -16.59 16.41 -11.36
CA PHE A 160 -17.63 15.56 -10.80
C PHE A 160 -18.96 16.05 -11.37
N HIS A 161 -19.58 15.28 -12.27
CA HIS A 161 -20.98 15.49 -12.60
C HIS A 161 -21.85 14.68 -11.62
N PRO A 162 -22.87 15.33 -11.02
CA PRO A 162 -23.67 14.82 -9.90
C PRO A 162 -24.53 13.60 -10.25
#